data_AF-A0AA35JN84-F1
#
_entry.id   AF-A0AA35JN84-F1
#
_cell.length_a   1.000
_cell.length_b   1.000
_cell.length_c   1.000
_cell.angle_alpha   90.00
_cell.angle_beta   90.00
_cell.angle_gamma   90.00
#
_symmetry.space_group_name_H-M   'P 1'
#
loop_
_entity.id
_entity.type
_entity.pdbx_description
1 polymer ?
#
loop_
_entity_poly.entity_id
_entity_poly.type
_entity_poly.pdbx_seq_one_letter_code
_entity_poly.pdbx_strand_id
1 'polypeptide(L)'
;MNWRLYYRVFAGRHALCAESFQRPIGWRNCWICSQQHYYGNFSGSMACRKLLLTSLKPTFVFPNGNLFFQRTPESRIEKIASTYGVRPFSLSTALMVFFGGGRGRNDGQKEQLTLKDVTELIQKKECKRVVVMTGAGLSTPSGIPDFRSPGSGLYSNLQQYNIPYPEAIFELNYFFHNPKPFFTLAKELYPGNYRPNYAHYFLRLLLDKGLLLRLYTQNIDGLERVAGIPPDKLVEAHGTFASATCTVCRRSYPGEDFREDVMADKIPKCPVCTGMIKPDIVFFGEELPHRFFLHVTDFPMADLLFVIGTSLEVEPFASLVYAIRSSVPRVLINRELVGPFAHQPQHSDVAELGDVIIGVEKVVELLGWKEELQELMKKEKEKLDAKDK
;
A
#
# COMPACT_ATOMS: atom_id res chain seq x y z
N MET A 1 -14.20 -27.55 15.13
CA MET A 1 -14.67 -27.98 13.80
C MET A 1 -13.43 -28.29 12.98
N ASN A 2 -13.27 -29.54 12.55
CA ASN A 2 -12.08 -30.00 11.83
C ASN A 2 -12.33 -29.83 10.33
N TRP A 3 -11.49 -29.02 9.68
CA TRP A 3 -11.56 -28.76 8.25
C TRP A 3 -10.36 -29.38 7.54
N ARG A 4 -10.59 -29.99 6.37
CA ARG A 4 -9.53 -30.45 5.47
C ARG A 4 -9.53 -29.53 4.26
N LEU A 5 -8.45 -28.77 4.08
CA LEU A 5 -8.23 -28.00 2.86
C LEU A 5 -7.30 -28.81 1.96
N TYR A 6 -7.67 -28.97 0.70
CA TYR A 6 -6.79 -29.56 -0.30
C TYR A 6 -6.77 -28.72 -1.57
N TYR A 7 -5.60 -28.74 -2.20
CA TYR A 7 -5.29 -28.02 -3.43
C TYR A 7 -5.32 -29.01 -4.58
N ARG A 8 -6.11 -28.74 -5.62
CA ARG A 8 -6.18 -29.60 -6.81
C ARG A 8 -5.93 -28.78 -8.06
N VAL A 9 -5.06 -29.30 -8.92
CA VAL A 9 -4.79 -28.74 -10.25
C VAL A 9 -5.48 -29.65 -11.26
N PHE A 10 -6.42 -29.10 -12.04
CA PHE A 10 -7.06 -29.82 -13.12
C PHE A 10 -7.22 -28.89 -14.32
N ALA A 11 -6.73 -29.31 -15.49
CA ALA A 11 -6.84 -28.59 -16.76
C ALA A 11 -6.52 -27.08 -16.69
N GLY A 12 -5.40 -26.71 -16.05
CA GLY A 12 -4.89 -25.33 -16.05
C GLY A 12 -5.64 -24.34 -15.16
N ARG A 13 -6.53 -24.77 -14.26
CA ARG A 13 -7.11 -23.92 -13.22
C ARG A 13 -6.69 -24.40 -11.82
N HIS A 14 -6.35 -23.43 -10.97
CA HIS A 14 -5.95 -23.65 -9.58
C HIS A 14 -7.16 -23.43 -8.68
N ALA A 15 -7.54 -24.43 -7.87
CA ALA A 15 -8.68 -24.34 -6.96
C ALA A 15 -8.30 -24.76 -5.53
N LEU A 16 -8.80 -23.99 -4.56
CA LEU A 16 -8.67 -24.26 -3.13
C LEU A 16 -10.02 -24.76 -2.60
N CYS A 17 -10.07 -26.01 -2.12
CA CYS A 17 -11.31 -26.62 -1.61
C CYS A 17 -11.21 -26.88 -0.10
N ALA A 18 -12.31 -26.70 0.64
CA ALA A 18 -12.40 -26.97 2.08
C ALA A 18 -13.54 -27.95 2.40
N GLU A 19 -13.27 -28.97 3.20
CA GLU A 19 -14.25 -29.96 3.68
C GLU A 19 -14.35 -29.95 5.21
N SER A 20 -15.56 -30.15 5.75
CA SER A 20 -15.82 -30.28 7.19
C SER A 20 -16.09 -31.74 7.56
N PHE A 21 -15.38 -32.28 8.57
CA PHE A 21 -15.61 -33.63 9.09
C PHE A 21 -16.78 -33.66 10.09
N GLN A 22 -18.01 -33.56 9.61
CA GLN A 22 -19.19 -34.01 10.36
C GLN A 22 -20.19 -34.72 9.42
N ARG A 23 -20.19 -36.06 9.53
CA ARG A 23 -21.13 -37.07 8.97
C ARG A 23 -20.98 -37.46 7.49
N PRO A 24 -21.08 -38.77 7.15
CA PRO A 24 -21.01 -39.27 5.79
C PRO A 24 -22.38 -39.13 5.13
N ILE A 25 -22.62 -38.02 4.43
CA ILE A 25 -23.79 -37.88 3.57
C ILE A 25 -23.32 -37.37 2.22
N GLY A 26 -23.48 -38.23 1.21
CA GLY A 26 -23.69 -37.93 -0.21
C GLY A 26 -22.86 -36.83 -0.85
N TRP A 27 -22.02 -37.23 -1.80
CA TRP A 27 -21.26 -36.37 -2.69
C TRP A 27 -22.14 -35.25 -3.29
N ARG A 28 -21.86 -33.99 -2.92
CA ARG A 28 -22.23 -32.82 -3.72
C ARG A 28 -21.04 -31.88 -3.80
N ASN A 29 -20.48 -31.79 -5.00
CA ASN A 29 -19.36 -30.92 -5.36
C ASN A 29 -19.69 -29.46 -5.04
N CYS A 30 -18.97 -28.85 -4.10
CA CYS A 30 -19.04 -27.41 -3.87
C CYS A 30 -17.88 -26.75 -4.64
N TRP A 31 -18.21 -26.17 -5.79
CA TRP A 31 -17.29 -25.39 -6.62
C TRP A 31 -17.24 -23.97 -6.05
N ILE A 32 -16.09 -23.55 -5.52
CA ILE A 32 -15.84 -22.13 -5.26
C ILE A 32 -15.22 -21.56 -6.53
N CYS A 33 -16.08 -21.18 -7.47
CA CYS A 33 -15.77 -20.25 -8.54
C CYS A 33 -16.46 -18.93 -8.16
N SER A 34 -15.71 -17.83 -8.16
CA SER A 34 -16.26 -16.50 -7.89
C SER A 34 -17.28 -16.12 -8.98
N GLN A 35 -18.57 -16.28 -8.70
CA GLN A 35 -19.63 -15.48 -9.30
C GLN A 35 -20.75 -15.28 -8.28
N GLN A 36 -21.23 -14.04 -8.20
CA GLN A 36 -22.39 -13.63 -7.43
C GLN A 36 -23.59 -14.54 -7.74
N HIS A 37 -24.30 -15.03 -6.72
CA HIS A 37 -25.76 -14.99 -6.68
C HIS A 37 -26.31 -15.26 -5.27
N TYR A 38 -27.44 -14.58 -5.04
CA TYR A 38 -28.24 -14.41 -3.83
C TYR A 38 -28.67 -15.70 -3.12
N TYR A 39 -28.66 -15.67 -1.78
CA TYR A 39 -29.69 -16.32 -0.94
C TYR A 39 -30.07 -15.40 0.21
N GLY A 40 -31.38 -15.23 0.40
CA GLY A 40 -31.97 -14.35 1.40
C GLY A 40 -31.71 -14.79 2.84
N ASN A 41 -31.64 -13.76 3.69
CA ASN A 41 -31.86 -13.71 5.13
C ASN A 41 -30.78 -14.12 6.14
N PHE A 42 -29.52 -14.35 5.75
CA PHE A 42 -28.36 -14.09 6.63
C PHE A 42 -27.13 -13.77 5.76
N SER A 43 -26.52 -12.58 5.93
CA SER A 43 -25.38 -12.15 5.12
C SER A 43 -24.12 -12.94 5.45
N GLY A 44 -23.69 -13.82 4.53
CA GLY A 44 -22.50 -14.67 4.63
C GLY A 44 -21.16 -13.95 4.79
N SER A 45 -21.15 -12.62 4.80
CA SER A 45 -19.95 -11.78 5.00
C SER A 45 -19.36 -11.91 6.42
N MET A 46 -20.16 -12.15 7.46
CA MET A 46 -19.64 -12.22 8.84
C MET A 46 -18.89 -13.51 9.15
N ALA A 47 -19.24 -14.64 8.52
CA ALA A 47 -18.60 -15.92 8.80
C ALA A 47 -17.18 -16.00 8.21
N CYS A 48 -16.94 -15.41 7.03
CA CYS A 48 -15.62 -15.38 6.41
C CYS A 48 -14.65 -14.40 7.09
N ARG A 49 -15.13 -13.26 7.60
CA ARG A 49 -14.27 -12.31 8.35
C ARG A 49 -13.69 -12.92 9.64
N LYS A 50 -14.42 -13.82 10.31
CA LYS A 50 -13.92 -14.48 11.54
C LYS A 50 -12.89 -15.59 11.29
N LEU A 51 -12.86 -16.19 10.09
CA LEU A 51 -11.88 -17.23 9.74
C LEU A 51 -10.49 -16.66 9.43
N LEU A 52 -10.42 -15.49 8.79
CA LEU A 52 -9.16 -14.79 8.47
C LEU A 52 -8.46 -14.16 9.69
N LEU A 53 -9.20 -13.94 10.79
CA LEU A 53 -8.67 -13.33 12.02
C LEU A 53 -8.08 -14.36 13.02
N THR A 54 -8.00 -15.62 12.65
CA THR A 54 -7.45 -16.67 13.54
C THR A 54 -6.21 -17.28 12.90
N SER A 55 -5.05 -17.14 13.55
CA SER A 55 -3.80 -17.80 13.15
C SER A 55 -4.00 -19.31 13.18
N LEU A 56 -4.31 -19.89 12.02
CA LEU A 56 -4.33 -21.32 11.81
C LEU A 56 -2.91 -21.76 11.48
N LYS A 57 -2.25 -22.47 12.42
CA LYS A 57 -0.97 -23.12 12.15
C LYS A 57 -1.22 -24.51 11.57
N PRO A 58 -0.48 -24.93 10.53
CA PRO A 58 -0.54 -26.31 10.06
C PRO A 58 0.04 -27.21 11.16
N THR A 59 -0.72 -28.24 11.51
CA THR A 59 -0.34 -29.21 12.56
C THR A 59 0.29 -30.46 11.96
N PHE A 60 -0.10 -30.83 10.73
CA PHE A 60 0.49 -31.98 10.02
C PHE A 60 0.64 -31.71 8.52
N VAL A 61 1.76 -32.20 7.97
CA VAL A 61 2.05 -32.26 6.53
C VAL A 61 2.13 -33.73 6.15
N PHE A 62 1.24 -34.17 5.27
CA PHE A 62 1.27 -35.55 4.77
C PHE A 62 2.21 -35.66 3.56
N PRO A 63 2.82 -36.84 3.30
CA PRO A 63 3.76 -37.04 2.18
C PRO A 63 3.18 -36.72 0.80
N ASN A 64 1.85 -36.71 0.67
CA ASN A 64 1.13 -36.35 -0.55
C ASN A 64 0.79 -34.85 -0.67
N GLY A 65 1.39 -34.00 0.17
CA GLY A 65 1.23 -32.53 0.12
C GLY A 65 -0.03 -31.98 0.80
N ASN A 66 -0.84 -32.83 1.46
CA ASN A 66 -2.02 -32.34 2.19
C ASN A 66 -1.63 -31.73 3.54
N LEU A 67 -2.28 -30.61 3.88
CA LEU A 67 -2.06 -29.86 5.12
C LEU A 67 -3.29 -29.97 6.04
N PHE A 68 -3.08 -30.33 7.31
CA PHE A 68 -4.13 -30.34 8.33
C PHE A 68 -3.91 -29.20 9.32
N PHE A 69 -4.91 -28.34 9.49
CA PHE A 69 -4.86 -27.17 10.36
C PHE A 69 -5.80 -27.34 11.55
N GLN A 70 -5.30 -27.17 12.77
CA GLN A 70 -6.11 -27.24 14.00
C GLN A 70 -5.79 -26.09 14.95
N ARG A 71 -6.76 -25.75 15.80
CA ARG A 71 -6.64 -24.78 16.89
C ARG A 71 -6.58 -25.57 18.22
N THR A 72 -5.54 -25.37 19.05
CA THR A 72 -5.33 -25.78 20.49
C THR A 72 -4.79 -27.20 20.81
N PRO A 73 -4.38 -27.49 22.08
CA PRO A 73 -3.04 -27.39 22.70
C PRO A 73 -2.24 -28.72 22.69
N GLU A 74 -0.92 -28.63 22.96
CA GLU A 74 0.12 -29.66 22.71
C GLU A 74 -0.14 -31.07 23.27
N SER A 75 -0.90 -31.22 24.37
CA SER A 75 -1.10 -32.52 25.04
C SER A 75 -1.93 -33.56 24.25
N ARG A 76 -2.60 -33.16 23.17
CA ARG A 76 -3.34 -34.09 22.27
C ARG A 76 -2.55 -34.54 21.03
N ILE A 77 -1.38 -33.95 20.76
CA ILE A 77 -0.61 -34.18 19.52
C ILE A 77 0.13 -35.53 19.55
N GLU A 78 0.61 -35.96 20.72
CA GLU A 78 1.42 -37.18 20.86
C GLU A 78 0.62 -38.48 20.60
N LYS A 79 -0.68 -38.50 20.92
CA LYS A 79 -1.54 -39.69 20.73
C LYS A 79 -1.92 -39.97 19.27
N ILE A 80 -1.83 -38.99 18.38
CA ILE A 80 -2.22 -39.14 16.96
C ILE A 80 -1.01 -39.53 16.11
N ALA A 81 0.18 -39.02 16.45
CA ALA A 81 1.44 -39.32 15.77
C ALA A 81 1.83 -40.81 15.82
N SER A 82 1.54 -41.49 16.95
CA SER A 82 1.86 -42.92 17.12
C SER A 82 0.98 -43.85 16.26
N THR A 83 -0.24 -43.44 15.91
CA THR A 83 -1.20 -44.28 15.17
C THR A 83 -0.94 -44.30 13.66
N TYR A 84 -0.33 -43.24 13.09
CA TYR A 84 -0.15 -43.10 11.64
C TYR A 84 1.32 -43.11 11.19
N GLY A 85 2.28 -43.34 12.10
CA GLY A 85 3.71 -43.41 11.77
C GLY A 85 4.29 -42.09 11.24
N VAL A 86 3.68 -40.95 11.58
CA VAL A 86 4.12 -39.62 11.14
C VAL A 86 4.80 -38.90 12.29
N ARG A 87 6.05 -38.45 12.08
CA ARG A 87 6.80 -37.66 13.08
C ARG A 87 6.15 -36.27 13.26
N PRO A 88 5.87 -35.83 14.49
CA PRO A 88 5.42 -34.46 14.71
C PRO A 88 6.58 -33.50 14.41
N PHE A 89 6.34 -32.55 13.52
CA PHE A 89 7.27 -31.44 13.29
C PHE A 89 6.85 -30.30 14.22
N SER A 90 7.59 -30.12 15.30
CA SER A 90 7.51 -28.93 16.14
C SER A 90 8.31 -27.82 15.46
N LEU A 91 7.66 -26.73 15.06
CA LEU A 91 8.33 -25.43 14.87
C LEU A 91 8.53 -24.77 16.24
N SER A 92 9.21 -25.49 17.14
CA SER A 92 9.89 -24.87 18.27
C SER A 92 11.22 -24.36 17.74
N THR A 93 11.38 -23.05 17.84
CA THR A 93 12.61 -22.28 17.75
C THR A 93 13.84 -23.16 17.95
N ALA A 94 14.64 -23.35 16.89
CA ALA A 94 16.01 -23.81 17.05
C ALA A 94 16.76 -22.72 17.82
N LEU A 95 16.76 -22.87 19.14
CA LEU A 95 17.73 -22.27 20.04
C LEU A 95 19.09 -22.81 19.58
N MET A 96 19.90 -22.00 18.90
CA MET A 96 21.34 -22.23 18.94
C MET A 96 21.75 -22.00 20.39
N VAL A 97 22.05 -23.10 21.08
CA VAL A 97 22.76 -23.09 22.35
C VAL A 97 24.18 -22.59 22.06
N PHE A 98 24.39 -21.29 22.17
CA PHE A 98 25.69 -20.78 22.59
C PHE A 98 25.75 -20.95 24.11
N PHE A 99 26.64 -21.83 24.56
CA PHE A 99 27.09 -21.84 25.94
C PHE A 99 27.70 -20.46 26.26
N GLY A 100 27.02 -19.69 27.09
CA GLY A 100 27.51 -18.40 27.58
C GLY A 100 26.64 -17.91 28.74
N GLY A 101 27.17 -18.08 29.95
CA GLY A 101 26.74 -17.53 31.25
C GLY A 101 25.42 -16.75 31.33
N GLY A 102 24.50 -17.26 32.14
CA GLY A 102 23.20 -16.64 32.40
C GLY A 102 23.27 -15.19 32.91
N ARG A 103 22.25 -14.43 32.53
CA ARG A 103 21.68 -13.32 33.31
C ARG A 103 20.18 -13.29 33.04
N GLY A 104 19.42 -13.10 34.13
CA GLY A 104 17.97 -13.30 34.21
C GLY A 104 17.18 -12.58 33.13
N ARG A 105 16.11 -13.26 32.69
CA ARG A 105 15.09 -12.73 31.79
C ARG A 105 14.30 -11.67 32.56
N ASN A 106 14.70 -10.41 32.40
CA ASN A 106 13.88 -9.28 32.82
C ASN A 106 12.78 -9.15 31.77
N ASP A 107 11.52 -9.37 32.17
CA ASP A 107 10.33 -9.13 31.36
C ASP A 107 10.06 -7.62 31.32
N GLY A 108 11.05 -6.87 30.83
CA GLY A 108 10.99 -5.43 30.71
C GLY A 108 9.97 -5.05 29.64
N GLN A 109 8.95 -4.30 30.03
CA GLN A 109 8.14 -3.51 29.10
C GLN A 109 9.13 -2.79 28.16
N LYS A 110 9.19 -3.21 26.89
CA LYS A 110 9.96 -2.45 25.90
C LYS A 110 9.30 -1.09 25.78
N GLU A 111 10.01 -0.05 26.19
CA GLU A 111 9.55 1.33 26.06
C GLU A 111 9.17 1.59 24.59
N GLN A 112 8.05 2.29 24.41
CA GLN A 112 7.58 2.67 23.08
C GLN A 112 8.55 3.69 22.49
N LEU A 113 8.98 3.46 21.24
CA LEU A 113 9.82 4.43 20.54
C LEU A 113 9.10 5.78 20.42
N THR A 114 9.86 6.85 20.55
CA THR A 114 9.42 8.22 20.30
C THR A 114 9.96 8.72 18.95
N LEU A 115 9.41 9.82 18.47
CA LEU A 115 9.93 10.47 17.25
C LEU A 115 11.38 10.93 17.42
N LYS A 116 11.75 11.32 18.65
CA LYS A 116 13.13 11.68 19.00
C LYS A 116 14.06 10.46 18.85
N ASP A 117 13.66 9.29 19.35
CA ASP A 117 14.49 8.09 19.23
C ASP A 117 14.73 7.72 17.76
N VAL A 118 13.70 7.81 16.92
CA VAL A 118 13.83 7.53 15.48
C VAL A 118 14.76 8.53 14.78
N THR A 119 14.65 9.82 15.10
CA THR A 119 15.54 10.84 14.52
C THR A 119 16.98 10.69 14.99
N GLU A 120 17.21 10.26 16.23
CA GLU A 120 18.53 9.88 16.72
C GLU A 120 19.14 8.69 15.95
N LEU A 121 18.34 7.67 15.57
CA LEU A 121 18.82 6.55 14.74
C LEU A 121 19.30 7.03 13.37
N ILE A 122 18.62 8.01 12.77
CA ILE A 122 19.04 8.64 11.51
C ILE A 122 20.36 9.41 11.72
N GLN A 123 20.45 10.23 12.76
CA GLN A 123 21.65 11.02 13.07
C GLN A 123 22.88 10.15 13.37
N LYS A 124 22.69 9.04 14.10
CA LYS A 124 23.72 8.02 14.39
C LYS A 124 24.08 7.16 13.18
N LYS A 125 23.42 7.36 12.03
CA LYS A 125 23.60 6.60 10.78
C LYS A 125 23.28 5.11 10.93
N GLU A 126 22.35 4.77 11.83
CA GLU A 126 21.85 3.40 12.00
C GLU A 126 20.74 3.09 11.00
N CYS A 127 20.00 4.11 10.57
CA CYS A 127 19.06 4.04 9.43
C CYS A 127 19.68 4.69 8.19
N LYS A 128 19.76 3.95 7.08
CA LYS A 128 20.34 4.42 5.81
C LYS A 128 19.47 4.11 4.59
N ARG A 129 18.41 3.33 4.76
CA ARG A 129 17.55 2.79 3.71
C ARG A 129 16.10 3.02 4.10
N VAL A 130 15.71 4.28 3.98
CA VAL A 130 14.37 4.75 4.30
C VAL A 130 13.44 4.43 3.15
N VAL A 131 12.38 3.67 3.42
CA VAL A 131 11.23 3.56 2.52
C VAL A 131 10.16 4.54 3.01
N VAL A 132 9.54 5.23 2.07
CA VAL A 132 8.44 6.16 2.38
C VAL A 132 7.21 5.72 1.60
N MET A 133 6.08 5.63 2.29
CA MET A 133 4.75 5.40 1.73
C MET A 133 3.92 6.68 1.88
N THR A 134 3.37 7.18 0.78
CA THR A 134 2.59 8.44 0.77
C THR A 134 1.24 8.27 0.11
N GLY A 135 0.28 9.11 0.53
CA GLY A 135 -1.01 9.25 -0.10
C GLY A 135 -1.46 10.71 -0.19
N ALA A 136 -2.75 10.90 -0.47
CA ALA A 136 -3.28 12.21 -0.86
C ALA A 136 -3.13 13.28 0.22
N GLY A 137 -3.08 12.90 1.50
CA GLY A 137 -2.82 13.81 2.62
C GLY A 137 -1.45 14.51 2.56
N LEU A 138 -0.49 13.97 1.80
CA LEU A 138 0.78 14.66 1.52
C LEU A 138 0.55 15.92 0.67
N SER A 139 -0.42 15.89 -0.24
CA SER A 139 -0.69 16.92 -1.24
C SER A 139 -1.77 17.93 -0.82
N THR A 140 -2.49 17.69 0.28
CA THR A 140 -3.50 18.64 0.77
C THR A 140 -2.94 20.04 1.05
N PRO A 141 -1.74 20.23 1.64
CA PRO A 141 -1.15 21.56 1.82
C PRO A 141 -0.73 22.24 0.51
N SER A 142 -0.66 21.49 -0.60
CA SER A 142 -0.44 22.03 -1.95
C SER A 142 -1.73 22.53 -2.61
N GLY A 143 -2.89 22.39 -1.95
CA GLY A 143 -4.20 22.80 -2.48
C GLY A 143 -4.92 21.72 -3.28
N ILE A 144 -4.38 20.49 -3.30
CA ILE A 144 -5.02 19.34 -3.95
C ILE A 144 -5.90 18.64 -2.90
N PRO A 145 -7.24 18.59 -3.08
CA PRO A 145 -8.08 17.89 -2.13
C PRO A 145 -7.73 16.40 -2.10
N ASP A 146 -7.80 15.79 -0.91
CA ASP A 146 -7.74 14.33 -0.85
C ASP A 146 -9.03 13.70 -1.40
N PHE A 147 -9.10 12.38 -1.44
CA PHE A 147 -10.30 11.71 -1.97
C PHE A 147 -11.45 11.64 -0.97
N ARG A 148 -11.15 11.45 0.33
CA ARG A 148 -12.08 10.89 1.32
C ARG A 148 -12.46 11.83 2.45
N SER A 149 -11.78 12.96 2.64
CA SER A 149 -12.10 13.90 3.72
C SER A 149 -13.55 14.37 3.58
N PRO A 150 -14.37 14.28 4.64
CA PRO A 150 -15.75 14.76 4.60
C PRO A 150 -15.80 16.26 4.28
N GLY A 151 -16.61 16.64 3.28
CA GLY A 151 -16.86 18.04 2.90
C GLY A 151 -15.80 18.65 1.97
N SER A 152 -14.51 18.36 2.14
CA SER A 152 -13.43 18.89 1.30
C SER A 152 -12.84 17.90 0.30
N GLY A 153 -13.04 16.60 0.52
CA GLY A 153 -12.50 15.55 -0.33
C GLY A 153 -13.22 15.46 -1.68
N LEU A 154 -12.48 15.04 -2.71
CA LEU A 154 -12.94 14.98 -4.09
C LEU A 154 -14.30 14.29 -4.22
N TYR A 155 -14.49 13.14 -3.56
CA TYR A 155 -15.73 12.36 -3.61
C TYR A 155 -16.97 13.11 -3.11
N SER A 156 -16.82 14.08 -2.22
CA SER A 156 -17.93 14.93 -1.76
C SER A 156 -18.41 15.89 -2.86
N ASN A 157 -17.49 16.29 -3.76
CA ASN A 157 -17.75 17.27 -4.82
C ASN A 157 -18.09 16.62 -6.17
N LEU A 158 -17.96 15.29 -6.31
CA LEU A 158 -18.22 14.59 -7.57
C LEU A 158 -19.71 14.50 -7.96
N GLN A 159 -20.63 14.90 -7.07
CA GLN A 159 -22.08 14.88 -7.36
C GLN A 159 -22.43 15.68 -8.65
N GLN A 160 -21.64 16.70 -8.97
CA GLN A 160 -21.83 17.52 -10.18
C GLN A 160 -21.64 16.74 -11.50
N TYR A 161 -20.92 15.61 -11.48
CA TYR A 161 -20.63 14.84 -12.71
C TYR A 161 -21.69 13.80 -13.06
N ASN A 162 -22.78 13.70 -12.28
CA ASN A 162 -23.88 12.74 -12.49
C ASN A 162 -23.38 11.29 -12.67
N ILE A 163 -22.45 10.88 -11.79
CA ILE A 163 -21.87 9.53 -11.73
C ILE A 163 -22.65 8.67 -10.72
N PRO A 164 -22.72 7.34 -10.91
CA PRO A 164 -23.56 6.48 -10.07
C PRO A 164 -23.08 6.41 -8.61
N TYR A 165 -21.77 6.51 -8.40
CA TYR A 165 -21.11 6.61 -7.10
C TYR A 165 -19.70 7.20 -7.33
N PRO A 166 -19.05 7.80 -6.31
CA PRO A 166 -17.80 8.55 -6.47
C PRO A 166 -16.66 7.78 -7.14
N GLU A 167 -16.49 6.51 -6.77
CA GLU A 167 -15.41 5.65 -7.27
C GLU A 167 -15.55 5.29 -8.76
N ALA A 168 -16.76 5.41 -9.33
CA ALA A 168 -17.03 5.08 -10.73
C ALA A 168 -16.17 5.90 -11.71
N ILE A 169 -15.77 7.13 -11.34
CA ILE A 169 -14.87 7.95 -12.17
C ILE A 169 -13.50 7.30 -12.42
N PHE A 170 -13.10 6.39 -11.54
CA PHE A 170 -11.85 5.62 -11.61
C PHE A 170 -12.09 4.14 -11.94
N GLU A 171 -13.28 3.75 -12.42
CA GLU A 171 -13.54 2.39 -12.87
C GLU A 171 -13.36 2.27 -14.39
N LEU A 172 -12.61 1.27 -14.84
CA LEU A 172 -12.29 1.11 -16.26
C LEU A 172 -13.55 0.89 -17.12
N ASN A 173 -14.52 0.13 -16.62
CA ASN A 173 -15.78 -0.11 -17.32
C ASN A 173 -16.60 1.17 -17.48
N TYR A 174 -16.69 1.98 -16.43
CA TYR A 174 -17.38 3.27 -16.48
C TYR A 174 -16.65 4.24 -17.43
N PHE A 175 -15.32 4.28 -17.40
CA PHE A 175 -14.51 5.09 -18.30
C PHE A 175 -14.78 4.81 -19.79
N PHE A 176 -14.90 3.54 -20.17
CA PHE A 176 -15.26 3.19 -21.55
C PHE A 176 -16.71 3.54 -21.93
N HIS A 177 -17.62 3.55 -20.95
CA HIS A 177 -19.01 3.98 -21.16
C HIS A 177 -19.12 5.51 -21.27
N ASN A 178 -18.50 6.24 -20.35
CA ASN A 178 -18.49 7.70 -20.29
C ASN A 178 -17.14 8.21 -19.76
N PRO A 179 -16.19 8.57 -20.64
CA PRO A 179 -14.87 9.05 -20.22
C PRO A 179 -14.87 10.52 -19.80
N LYS A 180 -15.94 11.28 -20.08
CA LYS A 180 -15.97 12.73 -19.88
C LYS A 180 -15.73 13.15 -18.43
N PRO A 181 -16.38 12.55 -17.41
CA PRO A 181 -16.15 12.93 -16.01
C PRO A 181 -14.68 12.85 -15.62
N PHE A 182 -14.00 11.76 -16.02
CA PHE A 182 -12.58 11.60 -15.74
C PHE A 182 -11.73 12.68 -16.43
N PHE A 183 -11.98 12.99 -17.71
CA PHE A 183 -11.19 14.02 -18.39
C PHE A 183 -11.46 15.43 -17.85
N THR A 184 -12.68 15.73 -17.43
CA THR A 184 -12.99 16.99 -16.75
C THR A 184 -12.24 17.09 -15.42
N LEU A 185 -12.19 16.02 -14.64
CA LEU A 185 -11.38 15.96 -13.42
C LEU A 185 -9.88 16.04 -13.74
N ALA A 186 -9.41 15.33 -14.75
CA ALA A 186 -8.01 15.30 -15.14
C ALA A 186 -7.49 16.71 -15.46
N LYS A 187 -8.30 17.54 -16.12
CA LYS A 187 -7.99 18.95 -16.39
C LYS A 187 -7.63 19.74 -15.12
N GLU A 188 -8.32 19.49 -14.01
CA GLU A 188 -8.02 20.12 -12.72
C GLU A 188 -6.71 19.59 -12.13
N LEU A 189 -6.46 18.28 -12.27
CA LEU A 189 -5.30 17.57 -11.71
C LEU A 189 -4.03 17.61 -12.55
N TYR A 190 -4.08 18.11 -13.79
CA TYR A 190 -2.91 18.12 -14.68
C TYR A 190 -1.74 18.91 -14.04
N PRO A 191 -0.51 18.37 -14.09
CA PRO A 191 0.66 19.04 -13.52
C PRO A 191 0.82 20.49 -14.01
N GLY A 192 1.21 21.39 -13.11
CA GLY A 192 1.40 22.83 -13.39
C GLY A 192 0.44 23.76 -12.63
N ASN A 193 -0.71 23.25 -12.18
CA ASN A 193 -1.64 24.02 -11.33
C ASN A 193 -1.22 24.06 -9.86
N TYR A 194 -0.38 23.11 -9.45
CA TYR A 194 0.01 22.90 -8.07
C TYR A 194 1.52 22.78 -7.94
N ARG A 195 2.03 23.11 -6.76
CA ARG A 195 3.46 23.05 -6.44
C ARG A 195 3.72 22.11 -5.26
N PRO A 196 4.88 21.43 -5.22
CA PRO A 196 5.25 20.63 -4.07
C PRO A 196 5.33 21.52 -2.82
N ASN A 197 4.89 20.98 -1.68
CA ASN A 197 4.94 21.64 -0.39
C ASN A 197 6.15 21.17 0.45
N TYR A 198 6.26 21.68 1.68
CA TYR A 198 7.34 21.37 2.62
C TYR A 198 7.56 19.86 2.82
N ALA A 199 6.50 19.06 2.91
CA ALA A 199 6.60 17.62 3.09
C ALA A 199 7.19 16.90 1.86
N HIS A 200 6.92 17.36 0.65
CA HIS A 200 7.54 16.82 -0.57
C HIS A 200 9.04 17.11 -0.59
N TYR A 201 9.44 18.33 -0.21
CA TYR A 201 10.85 18.70 -0.17
C TYR A 201 11.61 17.99 0.96
N PHE A 202 10.94 17.59 2.05
CA PHE A 202 11.53 16.68 3.03
C PHE A 202 11.91 15.32 2.40
N LEU A 203 11.04 14.75 1.54
CA LEU A 203 11.37 13.53 0.79
C LEU A 203 12.56 13.75 -0.15
N ARG A 204 12.63 14.92 -0.79
CA ARG A 204 13.78 15.31 -1.61
C ARG A 204 15.05 15.46 -0.79
N LEU A 205 14.97 15.99 0.43
CA LEU A 205 16.13 16.11 1.31
C LEU A 205 16.62 14.75 1.81
N LEU A 206 15.72 13.79 2.07
CA LEU A 206 16.09 12.39 2.33
C LEU A 206 16.87 11.78 1.14
N LEU A 207 16.47 12.11 -0.09
CA LEU A 207 17.20 11.70 -1.29
C LEU A 207 18.59 12.35 -1.36
N ASP A 208 18.66 13.68 -1.23
CA ASP A 208 19.92 14.44 -1.35
C ASP A 208 20.93 14.04 -0.25
N LYS A 209 20.45 13.61 0.92
CA LYS A 209 21.27 13.04 2.01
C LYS A 209 21.60 11.54 1.84
N GLY A 210 21.16 10.90 0.76
CA GLY A 210 21.46 9.51 0.45
C GLY A 210 20.73 8.48 1.32
N LEU A 211 19.63 8.87 1.97
CA LEU A 211 18.86 8.03 2.90
C LEU A 211 17.65 7.36 2.24
N LEU A 212 17.07 8.00 1.22
CA LEU A 212 15.89 7.47 0.52
C LEU A 212 16.23 6.22 -0.30
N LEU A 213 15.75 5.06 0.16
CA LEU A 213 15.78 3.83 -0.62
C LEU A 213 14.75 3.90 -1.76
N ARG A 214 13.47 4.14 -1.42
CA ARG A 214 12.37 4.26 -2.36
C ARG A 214 11.20 5.07 -1.78
N LEU A 215 10.53 5.81 -2.64
CA LEU A 215 9.25 6.46 -2.37
C LEU A 215 8.14 5.70 -3.12
N TYR A 216 7.19 5.16 -2.37
CA TYR A 216 5.94 4.56 -2.87
C TYR A 216 4.83 5.58 -2.66
N THR A 217 4.21 6.07 -3.73
CA THR A 217 3.11 7.03 -3.65
C THR A 217 1.83 6.46 -4.24
N GLN A 218 0.70 6.74 -3.59
CA GLN A 218 -0.65 6.52 -4.13
C GLN A 218 -1.13 7.70 -4.97
N ASN A 219 -0.41 8.83 -4.94
CA ASN A 219 -0.80 10.04 -5.63
C ASN A 219 -0.52 9.93 -7.13
N ILE A 220 -1.31 10.66 -7.89
CA ILE A 220 -1.23 10.76 -9.35
C ILE A 220 -0.90 12.20 -9.80
N ASP A 221 -0.79 13.13 -8.85
CA ASP A 221 -0.56 14.56 -9.10
C ASP A 221 0.86 14.86 -9.64
N GLY A 222 1.81 13.94 -9.42
CA GLY A 222 3.18 14.04 -9.91
C GLY A 222 4.06 15.03 -9.15
N LEU A 223 3.62 15.56 -8.00
CA LEU A 223 4.38 16.54 -7.22
C LEU A 223 5.70 15.96 -6.68
N GLU A 224 5.82 14.64 -6.52
CA GLU A 224 7.08 14.00 -6.17
C GLU A 224 8.13 14.16 -7.27
N ARG A 225 7.72 14.05 -8.54
CA ARG A 225 8.60 14.31 -9.70
C ARG A 225 8.97 15.79 -9.78
N VAL A 226 8.00 16.68 -9.53
CA VAL A 226 8.23 18.14 -9.54
C VAL A 226 9.18 18.56 -8.40
N ALA A 227 9.13 17.90 -7.24
CA ALA A 227 10.11 18.08 -6.15
C ALA A 227 11.52 17.54 -6.50
N GLY A 228 11.65 16.83 -7.63
CA GLY A 228 12.91 16.32 -8.15
C GLY A 228 13.25 14.91 -7.67
N ILE A 229 12.27 14.12 -7.21
CA ILE A 229 12.50 12.69 -6.99
C ILE A 229 12.64 12.00 -8.36
N PRO A 230 13.77 11.33 -8.64
CA PRO A 230 14.02 10.74 -9.94
C PRO A 230 13.18 9.46 -10.12
N PRO A 231 12.86 9.07 -11.37
CA PRO A 231 12.01 7.91 -11.65
C PRO A 231 12.52 6.60 -11.07
N ASP A 232 13.83 6.42 -10.92
CA ASP A 232 14.40 5.22 -10.30
C ASP A 232 14.05 5.13 -8.82
N LYS A 233 13.95 6.25 -8.10
CA LYS A 233 13.58 6.31 -6.67
C LYS A 233 12.08 6.32 -6.41
N LEU A 234 11.27 6.49 -7.45
CA LEU A 234 9.82 6.62 -7.35
C LEU A 234 9.08 5.35 -7.81
N VAL A 235 8.05 4.99 -7.06
CA VAL A 235 7.04 4.00 -7.42
C VAL A 235 5.68 4.67 -7.29
N GLU A 236 5.14 5.11 -8.42
CA GLU A 236 3.77 5.62 -8.55
C GLU A 236 2.81 4.42 -8.60
N ALA A 237 2.35 3.97 -7.43
CA ALA A 237 1.59 2.74 -7.31
C ALA A 237 0.26 2.80 -8.06
N HIS A 238 -0.36 3.97 -8.11
CA HIS A 238 -1.61 4.20 -8.86
C HIS A 238 -1.38 4.86 -10.22
N GLY A 239 -0.15 4.80 -10.73
CA GLY A 239 0.16 5.33 -12.05
C GLY A 239 0.36 6.85 -12.08
N THR A 240 0.35 7.44 -13.27
CA THR A 240 0.82 8.81 -13.48
C THR A 240 0.16 9.50 -14.68
N PHE A 241 0.06 10.83 -14.63
CA PHE A 241 -0.27 11.65 -15.81
C PHE A 241 0.93 11.89 -16.73
N ALA A 242 2.15 11.52 -16.33
CA ALA A 242 3.36 11.77 -17.13
C ALA A 242 3.42 10.96 -18.45
N SER A 243 2.65 9.88 -18.54
CA SER A 243 2.53 9.04 -19.74
C SER A 243 1.08 8.62 -19.96
N ALA A 244 0.76 8.26 -21.19
CA ALA A 244 -0.56 7.81 -21.58
C ALA A 244 -0.48 6.67 -22.61
N THR A 245 -1.46 5.79 -22.60
CA THR A 245 -1.50 4.61 -23.47
C THR A 245 -2.80 4.58 -24.27
N CYS A 246 -2.70 4.27 -25.57
CA CYS A 246 -3.87 4.02 -26.38
C CYS A 246 -4.59 2.75 -25.92
N THR A 247 -5.89 2.86 -25.66
CA THR A 247 -6.72 1.75 -25.17
C THR A 247 -6.92 0.64 -26.21
N VAL A 248 -6.69 0.94 -27.50
CA VAL A 248 -6.85 -0.01 -28.62
C VAL A 248 -5.50 -0.62 -29.03
N CYS A 249 -4.60 0.20 -29.58
CA CYS A 249 -3.33 -0.30 -30.13
C CYS A 249 -2.19 -0.44 -29.09
N ARG A 250 -2.43 -0.04 -27.83
CA ARG A 250 -1.46 -0.12 -26.72
C ARG A 250 -0.16 0.65 -26.92
N ARG A 251 -0.08 1.52 -27.93
CA ARG A 251 1.06 2.43 -28.09
C ARG A 251 1.06 3.45 -26.94
N SER A 252 2.22 3.62 -26.31
CA SER A 252 2.47 4.60 -25.26
C SER A 252 2.95 5.92 -25.83
N TYR A 253 2.64 6.99 -25.13
CA TYR A 253 2.93 8.37 -25.48
C TYR A 253 3.29 9.16 -24.21
N PRO A 254 4.08 10.23 -24.34
CA PRO A 254 4.16 11.26 -23.31
C PRO A 254 2.76 11.79 -22.96
N GLY A 255 2.47 12.00 -21.68
CA GLY A 255 1.16 12.54 -21.26
C GLY A 255 0.95 13.98 -21.75
N GLU A 256 2.04 14.74 -21.87
CA GLU A 256 2.03 16.12 -22.36
C GLU A 256 1.49 16.25 -23.79
N ASP A 257 1.68 15.24 -24.65
CA ASP A 257 1.20 15.22 -26.04
C ASP A 257 -0.34 15.40 -26.13
N PHE A 258 -1.06 15.08 -25.05
CA PHE A 258 -2.53 15.15 -25.00
C PHE A 258 -3.05 16.19 -24.02
N ARG A 259 -2.17 17.01 -23.43
CA ARG A 259 -2.56 18.07 -22.49
C ARG A 259 -3.52 19.06 -23.17
N GLU A 260 -3.21 19.50 -24.38
CA GLU A 260 -4.05 20.47 -25.12
C GLU A 260 -5.47 19.95 -25.36
N ASP A 261 -5.60 18.67 -25.71
CA ASP A 261 -6.91 18.03 -25.87
C ASP A 261 -7.71 18.07 -24.57
N VAL A 262 -7.09 17.66 -23.45
CA VAL A 262 -7.76 17.66 -22.14
C VAL A 262 -8.13 19.08 -21.70
N MET A 263 -7.24 20.06 -21.90
CA MET A 263 -7.49 21.46 -21.56
C MET A 263 -8.61 22.08 -22.40
N ALA A 264 -8.80 21.61 -23.64
CA ALA A 264 -9.87 22.00 -24.55
C ALA A 264 -11.17 21.19 -24.35
N ASP A 265 -11.28 20.41 -23.28
CA ASP A 265 -12.42 19.53 -22.98
C ASP A 265 -12.70 18.49 -24.10
N LYS A 266 -11.65 18.08 -24.81
CA LYS A 266 -11.68 17.04 -25.84
C LYS A 266 -11.16 15.72 -25.28
N ILE A 267 -11.81 14.63 -25.69
CA ILE A 267 -11.33 13.28 -25.38
C ILE A 267 -10.14 12.99 -26.30
N PRO A 268 -8.93 12.76 -25.77
CA PRO A 268 -7.75 12.60 -26.61
C PRO A 268 -7.80 11.29 -27.40
N LYS A 269 -7.39 11.34 -28.67
CA LYS A 269 -7.45 10.21 -29.60
C LYS A 269 -6.07 9.85 -30.13
N CYS A 270 -5.87 8.55 -30.31
CA CYS A 270 -4.63 8.02 -30.85
C CYS A 270 -4.45 8.44 -32.31
N PRO A 271 -3.30 9.03 -32.68
CA PRO A 271 -3.06 9.50 -34.05
C PRO A 271 -2.98 8.36 -35.08
N VAL A 272 -2.82 7.11 -34.64
CA VAL A 272 -2.65 5.94 -35.51
C VAL A 272 -3.95 5.17 -35.75
N CYS A 273 -4.70 4.90 -34.68
CA CYS A 273 -5.87 4.02 -34.75
C CYS A 273 -7.16 4.70 -34.30
N THR A 274 -7.12 5.98 -33.94
CA THR A 274 -8.25 6.78 -33.42
C THR A 274 -8.85 6.30 -32.10
N GLY A 275 -8.32 5.22 -31.51
CA GLY A 275 -8.69 4.73 -30.20
C GLY A 275 -8.40 5.76 -29.11
N MET A 276 -9.18 5.72 -28.04
CA MET A 276 -9.05 6.67 -26.92
C MET A 276 -7.66 6.55 -26.28
N ILE A 277 -7.07 7.68 -25.94
CA ILE A 277 -5.85 7.73 -25.15
C ILE A 277 -6.24 7.89 -23.68
N LYS A 278 -5.74 6.99 -22.83
CA LYS A 278 -5.98 7.03 -21.39
C LYS A 278 -4.63 7.33 -20.71
N PRO A 279 -4.55 8.32 -19.79
CA PRO A 279 -3.38 8.48 -18.94
C PRO A 279 -3.04 7.18 -18.20
N ASP A 280 -1.77 6.94 -17.93
CA ASP A 280 -1.29 5.71 -17.29
C ASP A 280 -1.56 5.72 -15.77
N ILE A 281 -2.75 6.17 -15.37
CA ILE A 281 -3.32 6.07 -14.02
C ILE A 281 -4.03 4.72 -13.90
N VAL A 282 -3.84 4.05 -12.78
CA VAL A 282 -4.48 2.76 -12.49
C VAL A 282 -5.93 2.99 -12.09
N PHE A 283 -6.84 2.43 -12.87
CA PHE A 283 -8.26 2.40 -12.55
C PHE A 283 -8.60 1.14 -11.75
N PHE A 284 -9.69 1.16 -11.00
CA PHE A 284 -10.22 -0.04 -10.37
C PHE A 284 -10.49 -1.11 -11.43
N GLY A 285 -9.94 -2.30 -11.18
CA GLY A 285 -9.94 -3.43 -12.11
C GLY A 285 -8.73 -3.54 -13.02
N GLU A 286 -7.82 -2.56 -13.01
CA GLU A 286 -6.52 -2.65 -13.72
C GLU A 286 -5.42 -3.27 -12.83
N GLU A 287 -4.42 -3.86 -13.48
CA GLU A 287 -3.20 -4.29 -12.80
C GLU A 287 -2.37 -3.09 -12.36
N LEU A 288 -1.69 -3.22 -11.22
CA LEU A 288 -0.73 -2.21 -10.79
C LEU A 288 0.51 -2.18 -11.71
N PRO A 289 1.22 -1.05 -11.80
CA PRO A 289 2.40 -0.94 -12.63
C PRO A 289 3.47 -1.92 -12.18
N HIS A 290 4.25 -2.47 -13.11
CA HIS A 290 5.29 -3.46 -12.80
C HIS A 290 6.28 -2.98 -11.73
N ARG A 291 6.56 -1.67 -11.67
CA ARG A 291 7.42 -1.06 -10.65
C ARG A 291 6.90 -1.23 -9.23
N PHE A 292 5.59 -1.42 -9.03
CA PHE A 292 5.00 -1.70 -7.72
C PHE A 292 5.62 -2.94 -7.06
N PHE A 293 6.00 -3.95 -7.85
CA PHE A 293 6.56 -5.21 -7.35
C PHE A 293 8.00 -5.09 -6.84
N LEU A 294 8.66 -3.93 -7.00
CA LEU A 294 9.94 -3.65 -6.34
C LEU A 294 9.84 -3.72 -4.80
N HIS A 295 8.62 -3.68 -4.24
CA HIS A 295 8.41 -3.80 -2.81
C HIS A 295 8.96 -5.11 -2.24
N VAL A 296 8.98 -6.18 -3.05
CA VAL A 296 9.51 -7.50 -2.68
C VAL A 296 11.00 -7.42 -2.30
N THR A 297 11.76 -6.50 -2.90
CA THR A 297 13.17 -6.27 -2.57
C THR A 297 13.36 -5.10 -1.61
N ASP A 298 12.59 -4.02 -1.77
CA ASP A 298 12.81 -2.78 -1.03
C ASP A 298 12.43 -2.93 0.46
N PHE A 299 11.29 -3.54 0.77
CA PHE A 299 10.77 -3.63 2.15
C PHE A 299 11.62 -4.53 3.06
N PRO A 300 12.11 -5.71 2.62
CA PRO A 300 13.04 -6.50 3.43
C PRO A 300 14.38 -5.79 3.71
N MET A 301 14.81 -4.91 2.80
CA MET A 301 16.08 -4.19 2.89
C MET A 301 16.00 -2.89 3.70
N ALA A 302 14.80 -2.34 3.85
CA ALA A 302 14.57 -1.11 4.58
C ALA A 302 14.95 -1.22 6.06
N ASP A 303 15.40 -0.11 6.62
CA ASP A 303 15.75 0.05 8.04
C ASP A 303 14.96 1.17 8.74
N LEU A 304 14.08 1.85 8.00
CA LEU A 304 13.07 2.77 8.52
C LEU A 304 11.91 2.88 7.52
N LEU A 305 10.68 2.93 8.01
CA LEU A 305 9.49 3.19 7.21
C LEU A 305 8.81 4.49 7.66
N PHE A 306 8.66 5.46 6.76
CA PHE A 306 7.72 6.55 6.96
C PHE A 306 6.41 6.26 6.22
N VAL A 307 5.28 6.50 6.87
CA VAL A 307 3.95 6.49 6.27
C VAL A 307 3.34 7.88 6.46
N ILE A 308 3.08 8.60 5.38
CA ILE A 308 2.73 10.02 5.44
C ILE A 308 1.44 10.29 4.65
N GLY A 309 0.42 10.84 5.32
CA GLY A 309 -0.78 11.35 4.66
C GLY A 309 -1.59 10.31 3.86
N THR A 310 -1.79 9.10 4.40
CA THR A 310 -2.62 8.06 3.76
C THR A 310 -3.55 7.40 4.78
N SER A 311 -4.75 6.99 4.36
CA SER A 311 -5.68 6.23 5.21
C SER A 311 -5.34 4.74 5.30
N LEU A 312 -4.44 4.24 4.44
CA LEU A 312 -4.12 2.81 4.32
C LEU A 312 -5.36 1.91 4.12
N GLU A 313 -6.35 2.37 3.35
CA GLU A 313 -7.58 1.59 3.09
C GLU A 313 -7.57 0.86 1.74
N VAL A 314 -6.70 1.28 0.81
CA VAL A 314 -6.67 0.75 -0.55
C VAL A 314 -5.59 -0.31 -0.68
N GLU A 315 -6.02 -1.53 -0.98
CA GLU A 315 -5.13 -2.65 -1.27
C GLU A 315 -4.70 -2.67 -2.75
N PRO A 316 -3.54 -3.27 -3.05
CA PRO A 316 -2.55 -3.91 -2.15
C PRO A 316 -1.58 -2.93 -1.46
N PHE A 317 -1.74 -1.61 -1.64
CA PHE A 317 -0.82 -0.62 -1.08
C PHE A 317 -0.82 -0.63 0.45
N ALA A 318 -1.99 -0.71 1.07
CA ALA A 318 -2.15 -0.78 2.52
C ALA A 318 -1.36 -1.95 3.14
N SER A 319 -1.38 -3.12 2.49
CA SER A 319 -0.68 -4.31 2.94
C SER A 319 0.86 -4.19 2.92
N LEU A 320 1.43 -3.23 2.18
CA LEU A 320 2.90 -3.06 2.16
C LEU A 320 3.48 -2.75 3.54
N VAL A 321 2.70 -2.13 4.42
CA VAL A 321 3.10 -1.85 5.81
C VAL A 321 3.42 -3.12 6.62
N TYR A 322 2.96 -4.29 6.16
CA TYR A 322 3.28 -5.61 6.73
C TYR A 322 4.52 -6.27 6.14
N ALA A 323 5.02 -5.80 4.99
CA ALA A 323 6.20 -6.37 4.34
C ALA A 323 7.52 -5.92 5.01
N ILE A 324 7.45 -4.89 5.86
CA ILE A 324 8.59 -4.41 6.65
C ILE A 324 8.91 -5.38 7.79
N ARG A 325 10.20 -5.56 8.10
CA ARG A 325 10.65 -6.42 9.21
C ARG A 325 10.14 -5.87 10.55
N SER A 326 9.72 -6.75 11.47
CA SER A 326 9.14 -6.36 12.76
C SER A 326 10.10 -5.65 13.73
N SER A 327 11.40 -5.61 13.42
CA SER A 327 12.41 -4.86 14.17
C SER A 327 12.64 -3.44 13.64
N VAL A 328 12.07 -3.12 12.47
CA VAL A 328 12.27 -1.83 11.80
C VAL A 328 11.24 -0.84 12.34
N PRO A 329 11.66 0.36 12.79
CA PRO A 329 10.74 1.40 13.20
C PRO A 329 9.81 1.82 12.06
N ARG A 330 8.55 2.09 12.39
CA ARG A 330 7.55 2.63 11.46
C ARG A 330 7.02 3.94 12.04
N VAL A 331 7.10 5.02 11.27
CA VAL A 331 6.63 6.34 11.68
C VAL A 331 5.43 6.72 10.83
N LEU A 332 4.28 6.90 11.47
CA LEU A 332 3.10 7.47 10.87
C LEU A 332 3.07 8.99 11.11
N ILE A 333 3.00 9.79 10.05
CA ILE A 333 2.70 11.23 10.12
C ILE A 333 1.37 11.44 9.41
N ASN A 334 0.30 11.58 10.17
CA ASN A 334 -1.05 11.61 9.61
C ASN A 334 -2.04 12.30 10.55
N ARG A 335 -3.18 12.77 10.04
CA ARG A 335 -4.23 13.38 10.88
C ARG A 335 -4.83 12.41 11.87
N GLU A 336 -4.98 11.16 11.45
CA GLU A 336 -5.63 10.10 12.21
C GLU A 336 -4.75 8.86 12.30
N LEU A 337 -4.95 8.07 13.35
CA LEU A 337 -4.32 6.77 13.50
C LEU A 337 -5.03 5.77 12.57
N VAL A 338 -4.26 5.11 11.70
CA VAL A 338 -4.81 4.33 10.58
C VAL A 338 -4.16 2.97 10.41
N GLY A 339 -4.89 2.05 9.76
CA GLY A 339 -4.39 0.73 9.40
C GLY A 339 -3.73 0.00 10.58
N PRO A 340 -2.58 -0.67 10.36
CA PRO A 340 -1.89 -1.43 11.40
C PRO A 340 -1.52 -0.60 12.63
N PHE A 341 -1.29 0.70 12.49
CA PHE A 341 -0.98 1.57 13.63
C PHE A 341 -2.17 1.69 14.59
N ALA A 342 -3.40 1.58 14.09
CA ALA A 342 -4.62 1.65 14.91
C ALA A 342 -5.00 0.29 15.51
N HIS A 343 -4.94 -0.79 14.72
CA HIS A 343 -5.50 -2.08 15.13
C HIS A 343 -4.46 -3.16 15.48
N GLN A 344 -3.20 -2.97 15.13
CA GLN A 344 -2.09 -3.91 15.38
C GLN A 344 -0.76 -3.17 15.67
N PRO A 345 -0.71 -2.30 16.70
CA PRO A 345 0.47 -1.50 16.99
C PRO A 345 1.65 -2.38 17.43
N GLN A 346 2.85 -1.98 17.01
CA GLN A 346 4.12 -2.58 17.42
C GLN A 346 4.86 -1.61 18.35
N HIS A 347 5.71 -2.14 19.24
CA HIS A 347 6.54 -1.32 20.13
C HIS A 347 7.46 -0.32 19.39
N SER A 348 7.80 -0.62 18.14
CA SER A 348 8.63 0.21 17.27
C SER A 348 7.83 1.18 16.40
N ASP A 349 6.52 1.28 16.61
CA ASP A 349 5.66 2.23 15.92
C ASP A 349 5.63 3.57 16.65
N VAL A 350 5.79 4.63 15.87
CA VAL A 350 5.63 6.03 16.28
C VAL A 350 4.49 6.64 15.47
N ALA A 351 3.58 7.35 16.13
CA ALA A 351 2.52 8.09 15.45
C ALA A 351 2.57 9.56 15.84
N GLU A 352 2.89 10.41 14.87
CA GLU A 352 2.81 11.86 14.97
C GLU A 352 1.48 12.30 14.35
N LEU A 353 0.49 12.52 15.22
CA LEU A 353 -0.88 12.82 14.79
C LEU A 353 -1.12 14.31 14.64
N GLY A 354 -1.70 14.72 13.51
CA GLY A 354 -2.05 16.10 13.24
C GLY A 354 -1.84 16.49 11.77
N ASP A 355 -1.60 17.79 11.55
CA ASP A 355 -1.27 18.29 10.22
C ASP A 355 0.07 17.72 9.73
N VAL A 356 0.12 17.32 8.46
CA VAL A 356 1.29 16.69 7.86
C VAL A 356 2.50 17.62 7.84
N ILE A 357 2.31 18.93 7.60
CA ILE A 357 3.42 19.89 7.60
C ILE A 357 3.99 20.01 9.00
N ILE A 358 3.15 20.17 10.02
CA ILE A 358 3.59 20.27 11.42
C ILE A 358 4.36 19.01 11.84
N GLY A 359 3.85 17.82 11.48
CA GLY A 359 4.52 16.57 11.80
C GLY A 359 5.89 16.43 11.11
N VAL A 360 5.99 16.83 9.85
CA VAL A 360 7.28 16.85 9.13
C VAL A 360 8.23 17.90 9.67
N GLU A 361 7.75 19.10 10.03
CA GLU A 361 8.55 20.16 10.66
C GLU A 361 9.19 19.66 11.96
N LYS A 362 8.45 18.92 12.80
CA LYS A 362 9.01 18.30 14.01
C LYS A 362 10.15 17.34 13.70
N VAL A 363 10.00 16.50 12.67
CA VAL A 363 11.08 15.58 12.24
C VAL A 363 12.30 16.38 11.76
N VAL A 364 12.08 17.40 10.94
CA VAL A 364 13.15 18.24 10.39
C VAL A 364 13.88 19.01 11.49
N GLU A 365 13.16 19.52 12.48
CA GLU A 365 13.72 20.23 13.64
C GLU A 365 14.56 19.30 14.50
N LEU A 366 14.05 18.11 14.84
CA LEU A 366 14.81 17.10 15.60
C LEU A 366 16.07 16.64 14.87
N LEU A 367 16.04 16.60 13.53
CA LEU A 367 17.19 16.26 12.70
C LEU A 367 18.18 17.41 12.53
N GLY A 368 17.78 18.65 12.84
CA GLY A 368 18.58 19.86 12.59
C GLY A 368 18.70 20.20 11.11
N TRP A 369 17.66 19.94 10.31
CA TRP A 369 17.68 20.09 8.84
C TRP A 369 16.86 21.30 8.35
N LYS A 370 16.43 22.18 9.25
CA LYS A 370 15.48 23.26 8.95
C LYS A 370 16.03 24.23 7.91
N GLU A 371 17.26 24.70 8.10
CA GLU A 371 17.92 25.67 7.22
C GLU A 371 18.17 25.06 5.84
N GLU A 372 18.68 23.82 5.79
CA GLU A 372 18.92 23.10 4.52
C GLU A 372 17.62 22.91 3.71
N LEU A 373 16.52 22.56 4.40
CA LEU A 373 15.24 22.38 3.73
C LEU A 373 14.69 23.70 3.19
N GLN A 374 14.80 24.79 3.96
CA GLN A 374 14.40 26.12 3.52
C GLN A 374 15.20 26.60 2.30
N GLU A 375 16.51 26.35 2.28
CA GLU A 375 17.37 26.67 1.15
C GLU A 375 17.01 25.86 -0.10
N LEU A 376 16.78 24.55 0.06
CA LEU A 376 16.31 23.68 -1.02
C LEU A 376 15.00 24.19 -1.60
N MET A 377 14.02 24.50 -0.76
CA MET A 377 12.71 25.01 -1.18
C MET A 377 12.82 26.34 -1.94
N LYS A 378 13.66 27.26 -1.45
CA LYS A 378 13.92 28.54 -2.14
C LYS A 378 14.49 28.30 -3.54
N LYS A 379 15.51 27.45 -3.64
CA LYS A 379 16.16 27.11 -4.91
C LYS A 379 15.21 26.45 -5.91
N GLU A 380 14.39 25.50 -5.46
CA GLU A 380 13.43 24.82 -6.35
C GLU A 380 12.27 25.75 -6.75
N LYS A 381 11.83 26.65 -5.86
CA LYS A 381 10.85 27.69 -6.22
C LYS A 381 11.38 28.61 -7.33
N GLU A 382 12.62 29.10 -7.20
CA GLU A 382 13.26 29.95 -8.23
C GLU A 382 13.36 29.24 -9.59
N LYS A 383 13.68 27.93 -9.59
CA LYS A 383 13.72 27.13 -10.82
C LYS A 383 12.35 26.96 -11.46
N LEU A 384 11.30 26.71 -10.66
CA LEU A 384 9.94 26.58 -11.17
C LEU A 384 9.43 27.92 -11.73
N ASP A 385 9.66 29.02 -11.01
CA ASP A 385 9.31 30.38 -11.46
C ASP A 385 10.03 30.77 -12.76
N ALA A 386 11.24 30.26 -12.99
CA ALA A 386 11.97 30.47 -14.23
C ALA A 386 11.47 29.62 -15.41
N LYS A 387 10.82 28.48 -15.14
CA LYS A 387 10.23 27.59 -16.15
C LYS A 387 8.85 28.05 -16.59
N ASP A 388 8.13 28.75 -15.71
CA ASP A 388 6.80 29.30 -15.96
C ASP A 388 6.84 30.67 -16.72
N LYS A 389 8.03 31.25 -16.91
CA LYS A 389 8.30 32.45 -17.72
C LYS A 389 8.78 32.09 -19.10
#